data_AF-A0A8T1EG79-F1
#
_entry.id   AF-A0A8T1EG79-F1
#
_cell.length_a   1.000
_cell.length_b   1.000
_cell.length_c   1.000
_cell.angle_alpha   90.00
_cell.angle_beta   90.00
_cell.angle_gamma   90.00
#
_symmetry.space_group_name_H-M   'P 1'
#
loop_
_entity.id
_entity.type
_entity.pdbx_description
1 polymer ?
#
loop_
_entity_poly.entity_id
_entity_poly.type
_entity_poly.pdbx_seq_one_letter_code
_entity_poly.pdbx_strand_id
1 'polypeptide(L)'
;MDPTLWVKNAKYFGANFQPGEGQIHVLVVVPEQGTSATLVSDGGVFDHCIHPFFSKFQTVYQVGDWLEFSSLLPLTKRQKLYIRSSYRVIADQALLNPDGNMVKYAVVTGTPGVGKSVFVYYVMWRLIKDKKRVLFITRQPPIYFDGSTIHECKQLPYSGNQQFWSPDLWCLVDSVDPTNVAGMPIECCSVLLSSTPRRDCISEFKKLAPTPDVFYMPLWTKEELATIAPMYPHAAAVWENRFECLGGVPRLLFSR
;
A
#
# COMPACT_ATOMS: atom_id res chain seq x y z
N MET A 1 -17.80 -33.01 -35.38
CA MET A 1 -16.44 -32.70 -34.91
C MET A 1 -16.15 -33.64 -33.75
N ASP A 2 -15.06 -34.41 -33.83
CA ASP A 2 -14.62 -35.27 -32.74
C ASP A 2 -13.95 -34.41 -31.66
N PRO A 3 -14.48 -34.33 -30.42
CA PRO A 3 -13.96 -33.44 -29.37
C PRO A 3 -12.53 -33.77 -28.94
N THR A 4 -12.00 -34.94 -29.30
CA THR A 4 -10.63 -35.35 -28.97
C THR A 4 -9.56 -34.66 -29.82
N LEU A 5 -9.91 -34.13 -31.00
CA LEU A 5 -8.95 -33.49 -31.91
C LEU A 5 -8.37 -32.17 -31.37
N TRP A 6 -9.11 -31.45 -30.51
CA TRP A 6 -8.67 -30.15 -29.98
C TRP A 6 -7.73 -30.26 -28.78
N VAL A 7 -7.76 -31.38 -28.05
CA VAL A 7 -6.95 -31.61 -26.85
C VAL A 7 -5.50 -31.99 -27.21
N LYS A 8 -5.26 -32.55 -28.40
CA LYS A 8 -3.91 -32.93 -28.87
C LYS A 8 -3.15 -31.75 -29.48
N ASN A 9 -3.13 -30.61 -28.81
CA ASN A 9 -2.30 -29.48 -29.23
C ASN A 9 -0.92 -29.54 -28.54
N ALA A 10 0.11 -29.92 -29.28
CA ALA A 10 1.47 -30.05 -28.77
C ALA A 10 2.02 -28.77 -28.12
N LYS A 11 1.52 -27.59 -28.53
CA LYS A 11 1.90 -26.29 -27.94
C LYS A 11 1.44 -26.16 -26.49
N TYR A 12 0.27 -26.70 -26.15
CA TYR A 12 -0.36 -26.47 -24.85
C TYR A 12 -0.25 -27.67 -23.90
N PHE A 13 -0.17 -28.88 -24.44
CA PHE A 13 -0.12 -30.11 -23.64
C PHE A 13 1.19 -30.90 -23.80
N GLY A 14 2.04 -30.53 -24.76
CA GLY A 14 3.27 -31.25 -25.10
C GLY A 14 3.05 -32.34 -26.15
N ALA A 15 4.08 -32.64 -26.94
CA ALA A 15 4.00 -33.55 -28.08
C ALA A 15 3.64 -35.00 -27.73
N ASN A 16 3.85 -35.39 -26.46
CA ASN A 16 3.62 -36.76 -25.96
C ASN A 16 2.37 -36.88 -25.08
N PHE A 17 1.51 -35.87 -25.04
CA PHE A 17 0.31 -35.91 -24.21
C PHE A 17 -0.70 -36.93 -24.73
N GLN A 18 -1.12 -37.84 -23.85
CA GLN A 18 -2.20 -38.79 -24.10
C GLN A 18 -3.20 -38.72 -22.95
N PRO A 19 -4.46 -38.31 -23.22
CA PRO A 19 -5.48 -38.33 -22.18
C PRO A 19 -5.80 -39.77 -21.78
N GLY A 20 -5.74 -40.08 -20.48
CA GLY A 20 -6.18 -41.36 -19.94
C GLY A 20 -7.71 -41.46 -19.89
N GLU A 21 -8.24 -42.67 -20.01
CA GLU A 21 -9.68 -42.93 -19.89
C GLU A 21 -10.19 -42.53 -18.50
N GLY A 22 -11.26 -41.75 -18.43
CA GLY A 22 -11.83 -41.23 -17.17
C GLY A 22 -11.17 -39.97 -16.59
N GLN A 23 -10.21 -39.35 -17.27
CA GLN A 23 -9.57 -38.11 -16.82
C GLN A 23 -10.16 -36.86 -17.49
N ILE A 24 -10.38 -35.81 -16.70
CA ILE A 24 -10.81 -34.49 -17.20
C ILE A 24 -9.59 -33.56 -17.19
N HIS A 25 -9.25 -33.01 -18.36
CA HIS A 25 -8.15 -32.07 -18.55
C HIS A 25 -8.72 -30.71 -18.95
N VAL A 26 -8.37 -29.65 -18.21
CA VAL A 26 -8.89 -28.28 -18.44
C VAL A 26 -7.72 -27.36 -18.84
N LEU A 27 -7.81 -26.77 -20.04
CA LEU A 27 -6.89 -25.72 -20.46
C LEU A 27 -7.45 -24.36 -20.01
N VAL A 28 -6.80 -23.74 -19.03
CA VAL A 28 -7.11 -22.36 -18.62
C VAL A 28 -6.19 -21.43 -19.39
N VAL A 29 -6.72 -20.79 -20.44
CA VAL A 29 -6.04 -19.68 -21.11
C VAL A 29 -6.32 -18.43 -20.29
N VAL A 30 -5.34 -18.04 -19.47
CA VAL A 30 -5.37 -16.72 -18.82
C VAL A 30 -5.13 -15.69 -19.93
N PRO A 31 -5.94 -14.62 -20.05
CA PRO A 31 -5.61 -13.51 -20.95
C PRO A 31 -4.19 -13.07 -20.62
N GLU A 32 -3.35 -12.85 -21.63
CA GLU A 32 -2.09 -12.14 -21.41
C GLU A 32 -2.47 -10.82 -20.73
N GLN A 33 -2.28 -10.76 -19.41
CA GLN A 33 -2.26 -9.51 -18.70
C GLN A 33 -1.22 -8.70 -19.43
N GLY A 34 -1.67 -7.61 -20.05
CA GLY A 34 -0.88 -6.77 -20.92
C GLY A 34 0.52 -6.70 -20.35
N THR A 35 1.46 -7.24 -21.14
CA THR A 35 2.88 -7.40 -20.83
C THR A 35 3.24 -6.44 -19.72
N SER A 36 3.53 -6.97 -18.52
CA SER A 36 4.23 -6.19 -17.51
C SER A 36 5.38 -5.58 -18.25
N ALA A 37 5.27 -4.30 -18.57
CA ALA A 37 6.27 -3.66 -19.36
C ALA A 37 7.53 -3.81 -18.52
N THR A 38 8.47 -4.60 -19.02
CA THR A 38 9.84 -4.53 -18.53
C THR A 38 10.13 -3.05 -18.56
N LEU A 39 10.19 -2.41 -17.38
CA LEU A 39 10.53 -1.02 -17.29
C LEU A 39 11.82 -0.93 -18.09
N VAL A 40 11.76 -0.26 -19.24
CA VAL A 40 12.95 0.13 -19.97
C VAL A 40 13.81 0.75 -18.90
N SER A 41 14.96 0.14 -18.64
CA SER A 41 15.87 0.54 -17.58
C SER A 41 16.11 2.03 -17.75
N ASP A 42 15.44 2.83 -16.93
CA ASP A 42 15.48 4.29 -16.99
C ASP A 42 16.81 4.72 -16.35
N GLY A 43 17.92 4.34 -16.98
CA GLY A 43 19.29 4.71 -16.59
C GLY A 43 19.75 4.32 -15.19
N GLY A 44 19.12 3.36 -14.51
CA GLY A 44 19.48 2.99 -13.12
C GLY A 44 18.72 3.75 -12.02
N VAL A 45 17.52 4.25 -12.32
CA VAL A 45 16.62 4.89 -11.33
C VAL A 45 16.13 3.93 -10.24
N PHE A 46 15.93 2.66 -10.59
CA PHE A 46 15.45 1.62 -9.67
C PHE A 46 16.57 0.63 -9.35
N ASP A 47 16.85 0.48 -8.06
CA ASP A 47 17.71 -0.58 -7.54
C ASP A 47 16.85 -1.66 -6.86
N HIS A 48 17.39 -2.87 -6.78
CA HIS A 48 16.78 -3.90 -5.95
C HIS A 48 16.67 -3.41 -4.51
N CYS A 49 15.49 -3.58 -3.88
CA CYS A 49 15.28 -3.12 -2.53
C CYS A 49 16.12 -3.94 -1.54
N ILE A 50 17.10 -3.29 -0.90
CA ILE A 50 17.96 -3.88 0.12
C ILE A 50 17.46 -3.59 1.54
N HIS A 51 16.48 -2.69 1.70
CA HIS A 51 15.92 -2.36 2.99
C HIS A 51 15.30 -3.62 3.65
N PRO A 52 15.74 -4.02 4.86
CA PRO A 52 15.38 -5.32 5.46
C PRO A 52 13.87 -5.52 5.64
N PHE A 53 13.14 -4.42 5.90
CA PHE A 53 11.69 -4.45 6.03
C PHE A 53 10.96 -4.51 4.67
N PHE A 54 11.33 -3.64 3.71
CA PHE A 54 10.58 -3.50 2.46
C PHE A 54 10.85 -4.66 1.49
N SER A 55 12.08 -5.17 1.44
CA SER A 55 12.45 -6.36 0.65
C SER A 55 11.59 -7.59 0.97
N LYS A 56 11.06 -7.68 2.20
CA LYS A 56 10.19 -8.79 2.65
C LYS A 56 8.71 -8.40 2.72
N PHE A 57 8.33 -7.19 2.33
CA PHE A 57 6.98 -6.68 2.57
C PHE A 57 5.90 -7.43 1.77
N GLN A 58 6.25 -7.98 0.61
CA GLN A 58 5.34 -8.77 -0.21
C GLN A 58 4.89 -10.08 0.47
N THR A 59 5.73 -10.61 1.37
CA THR A 59 5.45 -11.84 2.12
C THR A 59 4.55 -11.61 3.33
N VAL A 60 4.17 -10.37 3.63
CA VAL A 60 3.29 -10.02 4.76
C VAL A 60 1.90 -10.58 4.51
N TYR A 61 1.33 -11.22 5.52
CA TYR A 61 -0.02 -11.76 5.51
C TYR A 61 -0.81 -11.25 6.72
N GLN A 62 -2.13 -11.29 6.58
CA GLN A 62 -3.05 -10.96 7.66
C GLN A 62 -3.33 -12.22 8.49
N VAL A 63 -3.25 -12.11 9.81
CA VAL A 63 -3.65 -13.13 10.79
C VAL A 63 -4.66 -12.48 11.74
N GLY A 64 -5.93 -12.86 11.62
CA GLY A 64 -7.01 -12.17 12.34
C GLY A 64 -7.03 -10.68 12.01
N ASP A 65 -6.98 -9.82 13.02
CA ASP A 65 -6.89 -8.35 12.85
C ASP A 65 -5.46 -7.82 12.91
N TRP A 66 -4.47 -8.62 12.53
CA TRP A 66 -3.06 -8.23 12.52
C TRP A 66 -2.43 -8.42 11.16
N LEU A 67 -1.60 -7.46 10.74
CA LEU A 67 -0.54 -7.73 9.78
C LEU A 67 0.71 -8.16 10.54
N GLU A 68 1.29 -9.28 10.14
CA GLU A 68 2.53 -9.80 10.74
C GLU A 68 3.72 -9.61 9.79
N PHE A 69 4.81 -9.07 10.32
CA PHE A 69 6.03 -8.75 9.60
C PHE A 69 7.18 -9.61 10.10
N SER A 70 7.98 -10.14 9.17
CA SER A 70 9.22 -10.84 9.52
C SER A 70 10.29 -9.91 10.11
N SER A 71 10.20 -8.61 9.81
CA SER A 71 11.13 -7.57 10.28
C SER A 71 10.38 -6.47 11.02
N LEU A 72 11.07 -5.68 11.85
CA LEU A 72 10.46 -4.60 12.62
C LEU A 72 9.93 -3.49 11.69
N LEU A 73 8.65 -3.13 11.85
CA LEU A 73 8.05 -1.98 11.20
C LEU A 73 8.84 -0.71 11.58
N PRO A 74 9.31 0.10 10.61
CA PRO A 74 10.20 1.22 10.91
C PRO A 74 9.66 2.23 11.93
N LEU A 75 8.34 2.49 11.89
CA LEU A 75 7.68 3.49 12.73
C LEU A 75 7.44 3.04 14.18
N THR A 76 6.98 1.80 14.38
CA THR A 76 6.60 1.32 15.72
C THR A 76 7.68 0.46 16.37
N LYS A 77 8.66 -0.02 15.58
CA LYS A 77 9.63 -1.03 15.98
C LYS A 77 8.97 -2.30 16.50
N ARG A 78 7.87 -2.72 15.85
CA ARG A 78 7.11 -3.94 16.17
C ARG A 78 6.98 -4.82 14.93
N GLN A 79 6.84 -6.12 15.14
CA GLN A 79 6.61 -7.11 14.08
C GLN A 79 5.13 -7.31 13.76
N LYS A 80 4.22 -6.55 14.38
CA LYS A 80 2.79 -6.60 14.08
C LYS A 80 2.19 -5.20 13.98
N LEU A 81 1.14 -5.06 13.16
CA LEU A 81 0.31 -3.88 13.02
C LEU A 81 -1.14 -4.29 13.19
N TYR A 82 -1.84 -3.65 14.12
CA TYR A 82 -3.26 -3.91 14.37
C TYR A 82 -4.14 -3.20 13.32
N ILE A 83 -5.02 -3.97 12.67
CA ILE A 83 -5.93 -3.50 11.64
C ILE A 83 -7.23 -3.06 12.32
N ARG A 84 -7.34 -1.75 12.52
CA ARG A 84 -8.55 -1.14 13.08
C ARG A 84 -9.74 -1.27 12.11
N SER A 85 -10.96 -1.33 12.65
CA SER A 85 -12.17 -1.22 11.82
C SER A 85 -12.17 0.07 10.99
N SER A 86 -11.72 1.18 11.58
CA SER A 86 -11.55 2.46 10.89
C SER A 86 -10.53 2.41 9.74
N TYR A 87 -9.48 1.58 9.84
CA TYR A 87 -8.54 1.38 8.73
C TYR A 87 -9.22 0.72 7.54
N ARG A 88 -10.04 -0.31 7.78
CA ARG A 88 -10.80 -0.99 6.72
C ARG A 88 -11.71 0.00 5.99
N VAL A 89 -12.58 0.69 6.74
CA VAL A 89 -13.56 1.64 6.19
C VAL A 89 -12.88 2.78 5.43
N ILE A 90 -11.85 3.42 6.00
CA ILE A 90 -11.15 4.52 5.34
C ILE A 90 -10.46 4.02 4.07
N ALA A 91 -9.77 2.88 4.11
CA ALA A 91 -9.08 2.36 2.93
C ALA A 91 -10.05 1.92 1.83
N ASP A 92 -11.19 1.31 2.16
CA ASP A 92 -12.21 0.91 1.18
C ASP A 92 -12.73 2.11 0.40
N GLN A 93 -12.97 3.24 1.08
CA GLN A 93 -13.45 4.47 0.43
C GLN A 93 -12.32 5.24 -0.27
N ALA A 94 -11.16 5.38 0.37
CA ALA A 94 -10.05 6.14 -0.17
C ALA A 94 -9.44 5.51 -1.45
N LEU A 95 -9.47 4.18 -1.55
CA LEU A 95 -8.96 3.44 -2.70
C LEU A 95 -10.03 3.13 -3.76
N LEU A 96 -11.30 3.49 -3.51
CA LEU A 96 -12.38 3.28 -4.46
C LEU A 96 -12.19 4.20 -5.66
N ASN A 97 -11.76 3.60 -6.78
CA ASN A 97 -11.63 4.26 -8.07
C ASN A 97 -12.32 3.40 -9.14
N PRO A 98 -13.64 3.61 -9.38
CA PRO A 98 -14.40 2.80 -10.33
C PRO A 98 -13.97 3.06 -11.78
N ASP A 99 -13.42 4.25 -12.07
CA ASP A 99 -12.83 4.58 -13.36
C ASP A 99 -11.30 4.52 -13.24
N GLY A 100 -10.74 3.34 -13.49
CA GLY A 100 -9.30 3.09 -13.39
C GLY A 100 -8.42 3.91 -14.36
N ASN A 101 -9.03 4.66 -15.30
CA ASN A 101 -8.33 5.58 -16.19
C ASN A 101 -8.27 7.01 -15.64
N MET A 102 -8.97 7.29 -14.54
CA MET A 102 -8.95 8.58 -13.86
C MET A 102 -8.09 8.50 -12.61
N VAL A 103 -7.42 9.60 -12.28
CA VAL A 103 -6.66 9.70 -11.02
C VAL A 103 -7.61 9.80 -9.83
N LYS A 104 -7.22 9.20 -8.70
CA LYS A 104 -7.93 9.29 -7.44
C LYS A 104 -7.08 10.01 -6.40
N TYR A 105 -7.64 11.02 -5.75
CA TYR A 105 -6.99 11.71 -4.64
C TYR A 105 -7.74 11.49 -3.32
N ALA A 106 -6.99 11.15 -2.28
CA ALA A 106 -7.51 10.98 -0.93
C ALA A 106 -6.55 11.60 0.09
N VAL A 107 -7.12 12.24 1.12
CA VAL A 107 -6.41 12.76 2.28
C VAL A 107 -6.93 12.04 3.52
N VAL A 108 -6.03 11.44 4.29
CA VAL A 108 -6.31 10.90 5.62
C VAL A 108 -5.71 11.83 6.66
N THR A 109 -6.58 12.46 7.45
CA THR A 109 -6.21 13.45 8.47
C THR A 109 -6.73 13.07 9.86
N GLY A 110 -6.35 13.83 10.89
CA GLY A 110 -6.75 13.58 12.29
C GLY A 110 -5.65 13.88 13.31
N THR A 111 -5.94 13.63 14.58
CA THR A 111 -5.07 13.97 15.72
C THR A 111 -3.63 13.45 15.55
N PRO A 112 -2.59 14.28 15.77
CA PRO A 112 -1.21 13.82 15.73
C PRO A 112 -0.99 12.62 16.67
N GLY A 113 -0.42 11.52 16.16
CA GLY A 113 -0.14 10.32 16.96
C GLY A 113 -1.26 9.27 16.97
N VAL A 114 -2.37 9.50 16.27
CA VAL A 114 -3.50 8.56 16.16
C VAL A 114 -3.23 7.36 15.22
N GLY A 115 -2.08 7.34 14.51
CA GLY A 115 -1.67 6.22 13.67
C GLY A 115 -1.83 6.39 12.15
N LYS A 116 -1.96 7.62 11.64
CA LYS A 116 -2.07 7.87 10.18
C LYS A 116 -0.88 7.34 9.37
N SER A 117 0.35 7.61 9.82
CA SER A 117 1.56 7.07 9.19
C SER A 117 1.61 5.54 9.20
N VAL A 118 1.06 4.90 10.24
CA VAL A 118 0.96 3.43 10.32
C VAL A 118 -0.09 2.90 9.35
N PHE A 119 -1.22 3.60 9.21
CA PHE A 119 -2.26 3.27 8.23
C PHE A 119 -1.75 3.26 6.79
N VAL A 120 -0.78 4.12 6.43
CA VAL A 120 -0.17 4.10 5.08
C VAL A 120 0.46 2.74 4.77
N TYR A 121 1.06 2.05 5.76
CA TYR A 121 1.59 0.69 5.56
C TYR A 121 0.47 -0.34 5.34
N TYR A 122 -0.68 -0.19 6.00
CA TYR A 122 -1.86 -1.02 5.74
C TYR A 122 -2.39 -0.83 4.32
N VAL A 123 -2.47 0.42 3.85
CA VAL A 123 -2.84 0.75 2.46
C VAL A 123 -1.84 0.17 1.47
N MET A 124 -0.54 0.36 1.71
CA MET A 124 0.53 -0.20 0.89
C MET A 124 0.40 -1.72 0.78
N TRP A 125 0.14 -2.41 1.89
CA TRP A 125 -0.06 -3.86 1.91
C TRP A 125 -1.26 -4.26 1.04
N ARG A 126 -2.42 -3.58 1.16
CA ARG A 126 -3.59 -3.86 0.33
C ARG A 126 -3.30 -3.72 -1.16
N LEU A 127 -2.74 -2.58 -1.56
CA LEU A 127 -2.41 -2.29 -2.96
C LEU A 127 -1.42 -3.32 -3.53
N ILE A 128 -0.41 -3.73 -2.75
CA ILE A 128 0.54 -4.78 -3.15
C ILE A 128 -0.14 -6.14 -3.31
N LYS A 129 -1.08 -6.50 -2.43
CA LYS A 129 -1.88 -7.74 -2.58
C LYS A 129 -2.77 -7.72 -3.81
N ASP A 130 -3.29 -6.55 -4.15
CA ASP A 130 -4.09 -6.31 -5.36
C ASP A 130 -3.22 -6.11 -6.62
N LYS A 131 -1.89 -6.30 -6.51
CA LYS A 131 -0.92 -6.17 -7.60
C LYS A 131 -0.94 -4.79 -8.28
N LYS A 132 -1.38 -3.76 -7.55
CA LYS A 132 -1.35 -2.37 -8.00
C LYS A 132 0.05 -1.81 -7.88
N ARG A 133 0.43 -0.91 -8.78
CA ARG A 133 1.69 -0.20 -8.71
C ARG A 133 1.65 0.82 -7.59
N VAL A 134 2.70 0.85 -6.77
CA VAL A 134 2.77 1.71 -5.57
C VAL A 134 4.09 2.43 -5.53
N LEU A 135 4.08 3.76 -5.40
CA LEU A 135 5.23 4.57 -5.05
C LEU A 135 5.04 5.12 -3.64
N PHE A 136 5.76 4.59 -2.67
CA PHE A 136 5.74 5.07 -1.30
C PHE A 136 6.83 6.12 -1.07
N ILE A 137 6.40 7.37 -0.93
CA ILE A 137 7.27 8.53 -0.70
C ILE A 137 7.50 8.66 0.81
N THR A 138 8.63 8.11 1.24
CA THR A 138 9.18 8.21 2.60
C THR A 138 10.34 9.22 2.63
N ARG A 139 10.87 9.51 3.83
CA ARG A 139 12.01 10.42 3.98
C ARG A 139 13.31 9.92 3.32
N GLN A 140 13.47 8.61 3.10
CA GLN A 140 14.66 8.01 2.46
C GLN A 140 14.37 6.59 1.95
N PRO A 141 15.08 6.18 0.87
CA PRO A 141 14.65 6.46 -0.52
C PRO A 141 13.19 6.01 -0.77
N PRO A 142 12.46 6.62 -1.73
CA PRO A 142 11.14 6.13 -2.09
C PRO A 142 11.16 4.65 -2.45
N ILE A 143 10.11 3.94 -2.04
CA ILE A 143 9.96 2.51 -2.32
C ILE A 143 8.95 2.37 -3.44
N TYR A 144 9.32 1.68 -4.50
CA TYR A 144 8.45 1.43 -5.63
C TYR A 144 8.12 -0.06 -5.74
N PHE A 145 6.85 -0.38 -5.89
CA PHE A 145 6.37 -1.70 -6.25
C PHE A 145 5.75 -1.63 -7.64
N ASP A 146 6.29 -2.41 -8.57
CA ASP A 146 5.89 -2.40 -9.98
C ASP A 146 4.70 -3.32 -10.30
N GLY A 147 4.10 -3.96 -9.30
CA GLY A 147 3.10 -5.01 -9.46
C GLY A 147 3.67 -6.42 -9.25
N SER A 148 5.00 -6.58 -9.30
CA SER A 148 5.70 -7.86 -9.15
C SER A 148 6.80 -7.84 -8.10
N THR A 149 7.65 -6.81 -8.09
CA THR A 149 8.84 -6.71 -7.25
C THR A 149 8.97 -5.32 -6.61
N ILE A 150 9.62 -5.27 -5.44
CA ILE A 150 9.89 -4.04 -4.70
C ILE A 150 11.30 -3.54 -5.03
N HIS A 151 11.38 -2.26 -5.34
CA HIS A 151 12.56 -1.50 -5.73
C HIS A 151 12.75 -0.30 -4.82
N GLU A 152 13.99 0.16 -4.71
CA GLU A 152 14.34 1.46 -4.14
C GLU A 152 14.59 2.46 -5.27
N CYS A 153 14.05 3.66 -5.12
CA CYS A 153 14.25 4.74 -6.08
C CYS A 153 15.31 5.69 -5.55
N LYS A 154 16.47 5.79 -6.19
CA LYS A 154 17.48 6.83 -5.84
C LYS A 154 16.96 8.23 -6.15
N GLN A 155 16.17 8.35 -7.22
CA GLN A 155 15.53 9.56 -7.68
C GLN A 155 14.16 9.21 -8.28
N LEU A 156 13.26 10.18 -8.39
CA LEU A 156 12.00 9.95 -9.08
C LEU A 156 12.25 9.81 -10.60
N PRO A 157 11.48 8.97 -11.31
CA PRO A 157 11.52 8.92 -12.77
C PRO A 157 11.22 10.27 -13.40
N TYR A 158 11.73 10.48 -14.62
CA TYR A 158 11.45 11.70 -15.38
C TYR A 158 9.94 11.98 -15.44
N SER A 159 9.54 13.22 -15.17
CA SER A 159 8.11 13.59 -15.06
C SER A 159 7.31 13.40 -16.34
N GLY A 160 7.97 13.40 -17.51
CA GLY A 160 7.34 13.10 -18.80
C GLY A 160 7.24 11.60 -19.12
N ASN A 161 7.70 10.71 -18.24
CA ASN A 161 7.58 9.26 -18.43
C ASN A 161 6.13 8.81 -18.18
N GLN A 162 5.30 8.88 -19.21
CA GLN A 162 3.87 8.52 -19.16
C GLN A 162 3.62 7.03 -18.91
N GLN A 163 4.62 6.18 -19.16
CA GLN A 163 4.53 4.75 -18.85
C GLN A 163 4.67 4.51 -17.34
N PHE A 164 5.52 5.30 -16.69
CA PHE A 164 5.63 5.27 -15.23
C PHE A 164 4.48 6.06 -14.57
N TRP A 165 4.32 7.33 -14.93
CA TRP A 165 3.32 8.22 -14.36
C TRP A 165 1.97 8.02 -15.04
N SER A 166 1.12 7.23 -14.41
CA SER A 166 -0.16 6.78 -14.96
C SER A 166 -1.21 6.62 -13.86
N PRO A 167 -2.52 6.74 -14.18
CA PRO A 167 -3.58 6.75 -13.16
C PRO A 167 -3.63 5.52 -12.24
N ASP A 168 -3.12 4.37 -12.70
CA ASP A 168 -3.01 3.13 -11.94
C ASP A 168 -1.89 3.14 -10.89
N LEU A 169 -0.92 4.04 -11.00
CA LEU A 169 0.13 4.23 -10.01
C LEU A 169 -0.43 4.94 -8.78
N TRP A 170 -0.32 4.29 -7.62
CA TRP A 170 -0.66 4.87 -6.33
C TRP A 170 0.56 5.47 -5.64
N CYS A 171 0.60 6.79 -5.51
CA CYS A 171 1.58 7.50 -4.72
C CYS A 171 1.09 7.63 -3.27
N LEU A 172 1.79 6.98 -2.35
CA LEU A 172 1.51 7.04 -0.92
C LEU A 172 2.47 8.05 -0.29
N VAL A 173 1.94 9.14 0.25
CA VAL A 173 2.72 10.26 0.78
C VAL A 173 2.40 10.44 2.26
N ASP A 174 3.42 10.56 3.11
CA ASP A 174 3.25 10.85 4.54
C ASP A 174 3.84 12.20 4.93
N SER A 175 2.97 13.07 5.46
CA SER A 175 3.29 14.33 6.14
C SER A 175 3.94 15.43 5.28
N VAL A 176 4.00 15.28 3.95
CA VAL A 176 4.49 16.29 2.99
C VAL A 176 3.38 16.58 1.98
N ASP A 177 3.19 17.84 1.59
CA ASP A 177 2.27 18.18 0.49
C ASP A 177 2.80 17.53 -0.80
N PRO A 178 2.03 16.64 -1.45
CA PRO A 178 2.44 16.02 -2.72
C PRO A 178 2.79 17.04 -3.80
N THR A 179 2.18 18.24 -3.82
CA THR A 179 2.51 19.28 -4.81
C THR A 179 3.90 19.87 -4.63
N ASN A 180 4.51 19.68 -3.46
CA ASN A 180 5.86 20.15 -3.13
C ASN A 180 6.91 19.05 -3.35
N VAL A 181 6.52 17.85 -3.80
CA VAL A 181 7.47 16.78 -4.15
C VAL A 181 8.06 17.08 -5.51
N ALA A 182 9.30 17.59 -5.52
CA ALA A 182 9.99 17.95 -6.75
C ALA A 182 10.07 16.76 -7.74
N GLY A 183 9.65 17.01 -8.98
CA GLY A 183 9.67 16.02 -10.06
C GLY A 183 8.47 15.08 -10.13
N MET A 184 7.51 15.16 -9.20
CA MET A 184 6.29 14.34 -9.22
C MET A 184 5.18 15.00 -10.08
N PRO A 185 4.77 14.41 -11.23
CA PRO A 185 3.64 14.88 -12.01
C PRO A 185 2.33 14.40 -11.38
N ILE A 186 1.86 15.14 -10.37
CA ILE A 186 0.73 14.73 -9.53
C ILE A 186 -0.55 14.43 -10.31
N GLU A 187 -0.81 15.20 -11.37
CA GLU A 187 -2.00 15.08 -12.23
C GLU A 187 -2.07 13.77 -13.02
N CYS A 188 -0.97 13.01 -13.08
CA CYS A 188 -0.87 11.77 -13.84
C CYS A 188 -1.06 10.52 -12.99
N CYS A 189 -1.14 10.60 -11.66
CA CYS A 189 -1.17 9.42 -10.78
C CYS A 189 -2.19 9.56 -9.65
N SER A 190 -2.63 8.44 -9.09
CA SER A 190 -3.49 8.44 -7.91
C SER A 190 -2.65 8.72 -6.66
N VAL A 191 -3.19 9.45 -5.68
CA VAL A 191 -2.47 9.88 -4.48
C VAL A 191 -3.29 9.62 -3.22
N LEU A 192 -2.66 8.98 -2.24
CA LEU A 192 -3.15 8.94 -0.86
C LEU A 192 -2.17 9.67 0.05
N LEU A 193 -2.64 10.75 0.65
CA LEU A 193 -1.88 11.60 1.55
C LEU A 193 -2.29 11.37 3.01
N SER A 194 -1.35 10.89 3.83
CA SER A 194 -1.47 10.95 5.29
C SER A 194 -0.94 12.30 5.77
N SER A 195 -1.76 13.12 6.43
CA SER A 195 -1.30 14.41 6.96
C SER A 195 -1.99 14.79 8.27
N THR A 196 -1.40 15.71 9.01
CA THR A 196 -2.08 16.33 10.16
C THR A 196 -3.02 17.44 9.67
N PRO A 197 -4.08 17.81 10.41
CA PRO A 197 -5.08 18.78 9.96
C PRO A 197 -4.57 20.22 9.84
N ARG A 198 -3.26 20.46 9.87
CA ARG A 198 -2.68 21.79 9.66
C ARG A 198 -2.98 22.25 8.23
N ARG A 199 -3.75 23.34 8.10
CA ARG A 199 -4.22 23.87 6.82
C ARG A 199 -3.09 24.17 5.84
N ASP A 200 -1.96 24.64 6.36
CA ASP A 200 -0.83 25.12 5.55
C ASP A 200 -0.05 23.97 4.88
N CYS A 201 -0.24 22.73 5.33
CA CYS A 201 0.53 21.59 4.84
C CYS A 201 -0.10 20.87 3.64
N ILE A 202 -1.34 21.20 3.26
CA ILE A 202 -2.11 20.46 2.23
C ILE A 202 -3.06 21.37 1.43
N SER A 203 -2.87 22.70 1.46
CA SER A 203 -3.83 23.65 0.88
C SER A 203 -3.91 23.55 -0.63
N GLU A 204 -2.78 23.30 -1.31
CA GLU A 204 -2.73 23.21 -2.76
C GLU A 204 -3.25 21.87 -3.25
N PHE A 205 -2.87 20.77 -2.60
CA PHE A 205 -3.41 19.45 -2.94
C PHE A 205 -4.94 19.40 -2.89
N LYS A 206 -5.56 20.06 -1.89
CA LYS A 206 -7.03 20.15 -1.75
C LYS A 206 -7.73 20.92 -2.86
N LYS A 207 -7.01 21.74 -3.63
CA LYS A 207 -7.56 22.54 -4.74
C LYS A 207 -7.49 21.81 -6.09
N LEU A 208 -6.83 20.65 -6.15
CA LEU A 208 -6.68 19.90 -7.39
C LEU A 208 -8.02 19.36 -7.89
N ALA A 209 -8.08 19.10 -9.20
CA ALA A 209 -9.14 18.36 -9.85
C ALA A 209 -8.62 16.94 -10.19
N PRO A 210 -9.36 15.86 -9.85
CA PRO A 210 -10.58 15.86 -9.04
C PRO A 210 -10.33 16.28 -7.59
N THR A 211 -11.34 16.84 -6.92
CA THR A 211 -11.21 17.26 -5.52
C THR A 211 -10.85 16.05 -4.63
N PRO A 212 -9.82 16.13 -3.78
CA PRO A 212 -9.47 15.01 -2.91
C PRO A 212 -10.55 14.70 -1.87
N ASP A 213 -10.86 13.42 -1.70
CA ASP A 213 -11.73 12.96 -0.60
C ASP A 213 -10.98 13.08 0.73
N VAL A 214 -11.62 13.67 1.74
CA VAL A 214 -11.00 13.90 3.05
C VAL A 214 -11.60 12.98 4.10
N PHE A 215 -10.78 12.09 4.65
CA PHE A 215 -11.13 11.14 5.70
C PHE A 215 -10.48 11.54 7.03
N TYR A 216 -11.26 11.53 8.11
CA TYR A 216 -10.78 11.79 9.46
C TYR A 216 -10.58 10.47 10.21
N MET A 217 -9.34 10.19 10.60
CA MET A 217 -9.00 9.03 11.42
C MET A 217 -9.46 9.24 12.86
N PRO A 218 -10.36 8.39 13.38
CA PRO A 218 -10.86 8.52 14.74
C PRO A 218 -9.79 8.17 15.77
N LEU A 219 -9.96 8.71 16.98
CA LEU A 219 -9.21 8.29 18.17
C LEU A 219 -9.38 6.79 18.41
N TRP A 220 -8.43 6.19 19.12
CA TRP A 220 -8.50 4.79 19.49
C TRP A 220 -9.48 4.57 20.64
N THR A 221 -10.26 3.49 20.57
CA THR A 221 -11.06 3.07 21.73
C THR A 221 -10.17 2.41 22.79
N LYS A 222 -10.68 2.30 24.02
CA LYS A 222 -9.94 1.64 25.10
C LYS A 222 -9.66 0.17 24.79
N GLU A 223 -10.59 -0.49 24.11
CA GLU A 223 -10.48 -1.90 23.68
C GLU A 223 -9.42 -2.08 22.58
N GLU A 224 -9.38 -1.17 21.58
CA GLU A 224 -8.32 -1.17 20.57
C GLU A 224 -6.95 -0.99 21.22
N LEU A 225 -6.84 -0.11 22.24
CA LEU A 225 -5.60 0.13 22.97
C LEU A 225 -5.19 -1.05 23.85
N ALA A 226 -6.15 -1.66 24.56
CA ALA A 226 -5.92 -2.86 25.36
C ALA A 226 -5.37 -4.01 24.49
N THR A 227 -5.87 -4.13 23.25
CA THR A 227 -5.41 -5.12 22.27
C THR A 227 -3.93 -4.97 21.92
N ILE A 228 -3.43 -3.73 21.81
CA ILE A 228 -2.03 -3.45 21.45
C ILE A 228 -1.11 -3.24 22.66
N ALA A 229 -1.66 -3.02 23.86
CA ALA A 229 -0.90 -2.72 25.07
C ALA A 229 0.18 -3.77 25.43
N PRO A 230 -0.05 -5.10 25.26
CA PRO A 230 0.99 -6.11 25.50
C PRO A 230 2.26 -5.92 24.67
N MET A 231 2.16 -5.23 23.53
CA MET A 231 3.32 -4.91 22.69
C MET A 231 4.22 -3.83 23.31
N TYR A 232 3.77 -3.13 24.36
CA TYR A 232 4.49 -2.03 25.01
C TYR A 232 4.65 -2.29 26.52
N PRO A 233 5.49 -3.24 26.94
CA PRO A 233 5.62 -3.63 28.36
C PRO A 233 5.99 -2.46 29.29
N HIS A 234 6.76 -1.49 28.80
CA HIS A 234 7.15 -0.32 29.58
C HIS A 234 5.98 0.60 29.96
N ALA A 235 4.86 0.50 29.24
CA ALA A 235 3.65 1.28 29.51
C ALA A 235 2.56 0.47 30.23
N ALA A 236 2.79 -0.82 30.51
CA ALA A 236 1.77 -1.74 31.02
C ALA A 236 1.09 -1.24 32.31
N ALA A 237 1.83 -0.62 33.21
CA ALA A 237 1.31 -0.11 34.48
C ALA A 237 0.65 1.28 34.40
N VAL A 238 0.81 2.00 33.28
CA VAL A 238 0.46 3.44 33.20
C VAL A 238 -0.48 3.78 32.05
N TRP A 239 -0.61 2.94 31.03
CA TRP A 239 -1.33 3.29 29.80
C TRP A 239 -2.82 3.55 30.05
N GLU A 240 -3.46 2.83 30.99
CA GLU A 240 -4.86 3.06 31.34
C GLU A 240 -5.06 4.42 31.99
N ASN A 241 -4.23 4.78 32.96
CA ASN A 241 -4.29 6.11 33.57
C ASN A 241 -4.00 7.22 32.54
N ARG A 242 -3.02 7.01 31.66
CA ARG A 242 -2.76 7.93 30.55
C ARG A 242 -3.95 8.04 29.60
N PHE A 243 -4.72 6.98 29.38
CA PHE A 243 -5.92 7.02 28.54
C PHE A 243 -6.99 7.92 29.14
N GLU A 244 -7.25 7.82 30.45
CA GLU A 244 -8.22 8.69 31.13
C GLU A 244 -7.82 10.17 31.05
N CYS A 245 -6.52 10.49 31.05
CA CYS A 245 -6.04 11.87 30.99
C CYS A 245 -5.81 12.41 29.57
N LEU A 246 -5.36 11.58 28.62
CA LEU A 246 -4.85 11.99 27.31
C LEU A 246 -5.71 11.47 26.14
N GLY A 247 -6.70 10.63 26.44
CA GLY A 247 -7.60 10.01 25.46
C GLY A 247 -6.93 8.97 24.56
N GLY A 248 -7.62 8.62 23.48
CA GLY A 248 -7.27 7.56 22.54
C GLY A 248 -6.15 7.88 21.55
N VAL A 249 -4.99 8.35 22.02
CA VAL A 249 -3.83 8.69 21.18
C VAL A 249 -2.65 7.77 21.50
N PRO A 250 -2.46 6.64 20.77
CA PRO A 250 -1.46 5.62 21.12
C PRO A 250 -0.05 6.15 21.34
N ARG A 251 0.37 7.15 20.55
CA ARG A 251 1.70 7.75 20.69
C ARG A 251 1.91 8.40 22.06
N LEU A 252 0.89 8.98 22.67
CA LEU A 252 0.99 9.57 24.02
C LEU A 252 0.92 8.51 25.12
N LEU A 253 0.21 7.41 24.86
CA LEU A 253 0.02 6.34 25.84
C LEU A 253 1.24 5.42 25.93
N PHE A 254 1.83 5.09 24.78
CA PHE A 254 2.88 4.08 24.67
C PHE A 254 4.27 4.65 24.35
N SER A 255 4.43 5.98 24.26
CA SER A 255 5.78 6.56 24.28
C SER A 255 6.48 6.28 25.60
N ARG A 256 7.80 6.12 25.52
CA ARG A 256 8.67 6.16 26.70
C ARG A 256 8.68 7.56 27.28
#